data_AF-A0A9E3K790-F1
#
_entry.id   AF-A0A9E3K790-F1
#
_cell.length_a   1.000
_cell.length_b   1.000
_cell.length_c   1.000
_cell.angle_alpha   90.00
_cell.angle_beta   90.00
_cell.angle_gamma   90.00
#
_symmetry.space_group_name_H-M   'P 1'
#
loop_
_entity.id
_entity.type
_entity.pdbx_description
1 polymer ?
#
loop_
_entity_poly.entity_id
_entity_poly.type
_entity_poly.pdbx_seq_one_letter_code
_entity_poly.pdbx_strand_id
1 'polypeptide(L)'
;MKTVENLEKISIMDANGKEIQGAIFNNAQELWDSEQKQLTLIFDPARVKTGLAAHESLGRALQPGKNYQLVIDGLESIHHQKMAKPFFKNIVVSEADLNPPDMNKWKVYTPNKNSLEELRIQFPEALDYLSLQQRVIVTNAKNIAISGNVNITKNETQWTFRPNQPWKTGNYKIQVNTRLEDPAGNNLNGLFDHKIGTLKDANEGTIKAIDFTL
;
A
#
# COMPACT_ATOMS: atom_id res chain seq x y z
N MET A 1 24.74 0.24 10.53
CA MET A 1 24.30 1.09 11.65
C MET A 1 22.82 1.38 11.42
N LYS A 2 21.96 1.22 12.43
CA LYS A 2 20.52 1.52 12.33
C LYS A 2 20.24 2.78 13.14
N THR A 3 19.40 3.67 12.65
CA THR A 3 18.89 4.77 13.48
C THR A 3 17.74 4.22 14.35
N VAL A 4 17.58 4.76 15.55
CA VAL A 4 16.55 4.41 16.53
C VAL A 4 15.93 5.68 17.07
N GLU A 5 14.77 5.58 17.72
CA GLU A 5 14.04 6.73 18.32
C GLU A 5 13.56 7.78 17.29
N ASN A 6 13.41 7.36 16.03
CA ASN A 6 12.85 8.14 14.94
C ASN A 6 11.33 8.34 15.10
N LEU A 7 10.61 7.39 15.71
CA LEU A 7 9.16 7.52 15.89
C LEU A 7 8.77 8.75 16.73
N GLU A 8 9.61 9.17 17.68
CA GLU A 8 9.38 10.38 18.49
C GLU A 8 9.48 11.67 17.67
N LYS A 9 10.06 11.59 16.47
CA LYS A 9 10.20 12.70 15.51
C LYS A 9 9.03 12.79 14.54
N ILE A 10 8.04 11.91 14.70
CA ILE A 10 6.90 11.77 13.79
C ILE A 10 5.63 11.90 14.60
N SER A 11 4.76 12.81 14.18
CA SER A 11 3.50 13.09 14.88
C SER A 11 2.36 13.35 13.90
N ILE A 12 1.14 13.14 14.39
CA ILE A 12 -0.09 13.50 13.68
C ILE A 12 -0.70 14.69 14.40
N MET A 13 -0.88 15.80 13.71
CA MET A 13 -1.51 17.02 14.22
C MET A 13 -2.95 17.15 13.73
N ASP A 14 -3.84 17.68 14.56
CA ASP A 14 -5.17 18.11 14.15
C ASP A 14 -5.15 19.47 13.42
N ALA A 15 -6.33 19.93 12.98
CA ALA A 15 -6.48 21.21 12.28
C ALA A 15 -6.09 22.45 13.10
N ASN A 16 -5.96 22.33 14.42
CA ASN A 16 -5.52 23.40 15.31
C ASN A 16 -4.02 23.31 15.66
N GLY A 17 -3.30 22.34 15.08
CA GLY A 17 -1.88 22.09 15.38
C GLY A 17 -1.66 21.32 16.69
N LYS A 18 -2.70 20.71 17.25
CA LYS A 18 -2.57 19.87 18.45
C LYS A 18 -2.25 18.43 18.05
N GLU A 19 -1.27 17.84 18.72
CA GLU A 19 -0.91 16.44 18.51
C GLU A 19 -2.04 15.48 18.92
N ILE A 20 -2.32 14.52 18.05
CA ILE A 20 -3.14 13.34 18.35
C ILE A 20 -2.27 12.30 19.04
N GLN A 21 -2.17 12.42 20.37
CA GLN A 21 -1.41 11.48 21.18
C GLN A 21 -1.82 10.02 20.92
N GLY A 22 -0.83 9.13 20.83
CA GLY A 22 -1.01 7.71 20.58
C GLY A 22 -1.64 7.38 19.22
N ALA A 23 -1.59 8.29 18.24
CA ALA A 23 -2.06 7.99 16.89
C ALA A 23 -1.16 6.95 16.20
N ILE A 24 0.16 7.12 16.32
CA ILE A 24 1.16 6.21 15.78
C ILE A 24 1.48 5.18 16.86
N PHE A 25 1.46 3.91 16.46
CA PHE A 25 1.80 2.80 17.35
C PHE A 25 3.27 2.87 17.75
N ASN A 26 3.53 2.87 19.05
CA ASN A 26 4.90 2.79 19.57
C ASN A 26 5.41 1.35 19.47
N ASN A 27 6.04 1.04 18.34
CA ASN A 27 6.66 -0.26 18.14
C ASN A 27 7.91 -0.39 19.02
N ALA A 28 8.07 -1.53 19.71
CA ALA A 28 9.32 -1.83 20.42
C ALA A 28 10.56 -1.85 19.50
N GLN A 29 10.36 -2.09 18.21
CA GLN A 29 11.36 -1.95 17.16
C GLN A 29 10.76 -1.23 15.95
N GLU A 30 11.47 -0.24 15.44
CA GLU A 30 11.04 0.48 14.24
C GLU A 30 11.01 -0.42 13.00
N LEU A 31 9.97 -0.25 12.19
CA LEU A 31 9.69 -1.08 11.02
C LEU A 31 10.40 -0.54 9.77
N TRP A 32 11.72 -0.43 9.87
CA TRP A 32 12.57 -0.14 8.72
C TRP A 32 12.73 -1.38 7.84
N ASP A 33 12.82 -1.16 6.54
CA ASP A 33 13.38 -2.15 5.63
C ASP A 33 14.85 -2.47 5.96
N SER A 34 15.35 -3.57 5.39
CA SER A 34 16.72 -4.02 5.65
C SER A 34 17.79 -3.00 5.22
N GLU A 35 17.45 -2.12 4.27
CA GLU A 35 18.36 -1.10 3.74
C GLU A 35 18.26 0.26 4.45
N GLN A 36 17.36 0.45 5.42
CA GLN A 36 17.11 1.73 6.11
C GLN A 36 16.71 2.86 5.15
N LYS A 37 15.96 2.52 4.09
CA LYS A 37 15.44 3.47 3.10
C LYS A 37 13.94 3.69 3.25
N GLN A 38 13.23 2.75 3.86
CA GLN A 38 11.79 2.81 4.04
C GLN A 38 11.38 2.51 5.47
N LEU A 39 10.66 3.44 6.09
CA LEU A 39 10.04 3.26 7.41
C LEU A 39 8.54 3.06 7.24
N THR A 40 8.00 1.99 7.84
CA THR A 40 6.55 1.77 7.93
C THR A 40 6.01 2.35 9.23
N LEU A 41 5.00 3.20 9.12
CA LEU A 41 4.25 3.73 10.26
C LEU A 41 2.91 3.00 10.36
N ILE A 42 2.55 2.59 11.58
CA ILE A 42 1.27 1.92 11.85
C ILE A 42 0.45 2.86 12.72
N PHE A 43 -0.78 3.17 12.29
CA PHE A 43 -1.76 3.76 13.21
C PHE A 43 -2.11 2.72 14.28
N ASP A 44 -2.10 3.12 15.55
CA ASP A 44 -2.31 2.21 16.68
C ASP A 44 -3.55 1.31 16.47
N PRO A 45 -3.37 -0.01 16.25
CA PRO A 45 -4.48 -0.91 16.01
C PRO A 45 -5.49 -0.94 17.16
N ALA A 46 -5.06 -0.63 18.39
CA ALA A 46 -5.93 -0.54 19.55
C ALA A 46 -6.92 0.63 19.49
N ARG A 47 -6.64 1.63 18.65
CA ARG A 47 -7.53 2.76 18.33
C ARG A 47 -8.47 2.45 17.16
N VAL A 48 -8.26 1.34 16.45
CA VAL A 48 -9.05 0.99 15.23
C VAL A 48 -10.07 -0.10 15.54
N LYS A 49 -9.67 -1.16 16.25
CA LYS A 49 -10.56 -2.29 16.56
C LYS A 49 -11.54 -1.94 17.67
N THR A 50 -12.83 -2.19 17.43
CA THR A 50 -13.88 -2.03 18.43
C THR A 50 -13.73 -3.04 19.57
N GLY A 51 -14.00 -2.63 20.81
CA GLY A 51 -13.89 -3.50 22.00
C GLY A 51 -12.51 -3.52 22.67
N LEU A 52 -11.62 -2.59 22.30
CA LEU A 52 -10.35 -2.36 22.99
C LEU A 52 -10.40 -1.08 23.81
N ALA A 53 -9.79 -1.10 25.00
CA ALA A 53 -9.83 0.00 25.97
C ALA A 53 -9.35 1.35 25.39
N ALA A 54 -8.36 1.34 24.47
CA ALA A 54 -7.87 2.55 23.82
C ALA A 54 -8.92 3.14 22.85
N HIS A 55 -9.62 2.31 22.08
CA HIS A 55 -10.73 2.77 21.24
C HIS A 55 -11.88 3.31 22.10
N GLU A 56 -12.20 2.68 23.23
CA GLU A 56 -13.30 3.14 24.10
C GLU A 56 -13.00 4.47 24.79
N SER A 57 -11.74 4.70 25.19
CA SER A 57 -11.34 5.92 25.92
C SER A 57 -10.94 7.08 24.99
N LEU A 58 -10.27 6.80 23.87
CA LEU A 58 -9.68 7.82 22.98
C LEU A 58 -10.38 7.89 21.61
N GLY A 59 -11.20 6.90 21.27
CA GLY A 59 -11.77 6.75 19.93
C GLY A 59 -10.72 6.46 18.85
N ARG A 60 -11.16 6.50 17.60
CA ARG A 60 -10.26 6.40 16.45
C ARG A 60 -9.23 7.52 16.42
N ALA A 61 -8.01 7.20 15.99
CA ALA A 61 -6.95 8.18 15.79
C ALA A 61 -7.35 9.28 14.80
N LEU A 62 -8.00 8.86 13.73
CA LEU A 62 -8.49 9.71 12.66
C LEU A 62 -10.02 9.60 12.61
N GLN A 63 -10.70 10.74 12.44
CA GLN A 63 -12.15 10.80 12.37
C GLN A 63 -12.59 11.29 10.98
N PRO A 64 -13.63 10.69 10.38
CA PRO A 64 -14.14 11.10 9.08
C PRO A 64 -14.50 12.59 9.01
N GLY A 65 -14.25 13.21 7.87
CA GLY A 65 -14.52 14.62 7.61
C GLY A 65 -13.56 15.60 8.28
N LYS A 66 -12.58 15.11 9.06
CA LYS A 66 -11.54 15.94 9.68
C LYS A 66 -10.25 15.94 8.86
N ASN A 67 -9.49 17.02 9.04
CA ASN A 67 -8.17 17.20 8.43
C ASN A 67 -7.10 17.06 9.51
N TYR A 68 -6.00 16.43 9.10
CA TYR A 68 -4.83 16.20 9.93
C TYR A 68 -3.55 16.49 9.13
N GLN A 69 -2.43 16.54 9.82
CA GLN A 69 -1.13 16.69 9.19
C GLN A 69 -0.14 15.70 9.81
N LEU A 70 0.50 14.89 8.96
CA LEU A 70 1.70 14.15 9.34
C LEU A 70 2.86 15.15 9.37
N VAL A 71 3.52 15.25 10.52
CA VAL A 71 4.71 16.07 10.74
C VAL A 71 5.88 15.14 11.00
N ILE A 72 6.96 15.36 10.27
CA ILE A 72 8.24 14.68 10.48
C ILE A 72 9.27 15.77 10.72
N ASP A 73 9.88 15.80 11.91
CA ASP A 73 10.86 16.82 12.27
C ASP A 73 12.01 16.24 13.09
N GLY A 74 13.22 16.39 12.57
CA GLY A 74 14.44 15.95 13.26
C GLY A 74 14.83 14.48 13.02
N LEU A 75 14.33 13.84 11.96
CA LEU A 75 14.89 12.56 11.51
C LEU A 75 16.35 12.69 11.09
N GLU A 76 17.09 11.59 11.26
CA GLU A 76 18.51 11.50 10.95
C GLU A 76 18.78 10.28 10.06
N SER A 77 19.70 10.43 9.11
CA SER A 77 20.16 9.30 8.29
C SER A 77 21.15 8.41 9.04
N ILE A 78 21.44 7.24 8.49
CA ILE A 78 22.49 6.33 8.99
C ILE A 78 23.91 6.95 8.98
N HIS A 79 24.09 8.11 8.34
CA HIS A 79 25.33 8.89 8.30
C HIS A 79 25.30 10.10 9.24
N HIS A 80 24.34 10.13 10.17
CA HIS A 80 24.16 11.21 11.13
C HIS A 80 23.83 12.58 10.52
N GLN A 81 23.28 12.58 9.31
CA GLN A 81 22.82 13.81 8.67
C GLN A 81 21.36 14.06 9.07
N LYS A 82 21.14 15.19 9.74
CA LYS A 82 19.81 15.64 10.13
C LYS A 82 19.03 16.18 8.94
N MET A 83 17.70 16.04 9.01
CA MET A 83 16.79 16.71 8.07
C MET A 83 17.03 18.22 8.07
N ALA A 84 17.11 18.81 6.87
CA ALA A 84 17.36 20.24 6.71
C ALA A 84 16.16 21.12 7.11
N LYS A 85 14.94 20.59 6.97
CA LYS A 85 13.68 21.24 7.35
C LYS A 85 12.65 20.16 7.69
N PRO A 86 11.63 20.46 8.51
CA PRO A 86 10.54 19.54 8.75
C PRO A 86 9.76 19.20 7.46
N PHE A 87 9.19 18.01 7.41
CA PHE A 87 8.30 17.56 6.35
C PHE A 87 6.86 17.52 6.86
N PHE A 88 5.94 17.98 6.01
CA PHE A 88 4.52 18.08 6.32
C PHE A 88 3.71 17.40 5.21
N LYS A 89 2.77 16.53 5.58
CA LYS A 89 1.80 15.92 4.66
C LYS A 89 0.38 16.08 5.19
N ASN A 90 -0.45 16.77 4.44
CA ASN A 90 -1.87 16.92 4.78
C ASN A 90 -2.61 15.59 4.54
N ILE A 91 -3.49 15.25 5.48
CA ILE A 91 -4.31 14.04 5.48
C ILE A 91 -5.76 14.49 5.60
N VAL A 92 -6.58 14.09 4.63
CA VAL A 92 -8.03 14.28 4.66
C VAL A 92 -8.64 12.90 4.89
N VAL A 93 -9.47 12.78 5.93
CA VAL A 93 -10.00 11.48 6.37
C VAL A 93 -11.39 11.29 5.79
N SER A 94 -11.55 10.28 4.95
CA SER A 94 -12.85 9.86 4.42
C SER A 94 -13.58 8.95 5.40
N GLU A 95 -14.79 8.54 5.02
CA GLU A 95 -15.45 7.40 5.64
C GLU A 95 -14.60 6.13 5.54
N ALA A 96 -14.89 5.17 6.41
CA ALA A 96 -14.22 3.88 6.42
C ALA A 96 -14.44 3.14 5.09
N ASP A 97 -13.36 2.58 4.53
CA ASP A 97 -13.46 1.73 3.35
C ASP A 97 -13.87 0.32 3.73
N LEU A 98 -15.07 -0.05 3.28
CA LEU A 98 -15.70 -1.35 3.52
C LEU A 98 -15.90 -2.12 2.21
N ASN A 99 -15.16 -1.77 1.16
CA ASN A 99 -15.18 -2.47 -0.12
C ASN A 99 -13.81 -3.12 -0.35
N PRO A 100 -13.70 -4.46 -0.33
CA PRO A 100 -12.45 -5.08 -0.67
C PRO A 100 -12.16 -4.91 -2.19
N PRO A 101 -10.88 -4.85 -2.59
CA PRO A 101 -10.51 -4.81 -4.00
C PRO A 101 -11.17 -5.94 -4.81
N ASP A 102 -11.57 -5.59 -6.04
CA ASP A 102 -12.22 -6.51 -6.96
C ASP A 102 -11.56 -6.47 -8.35
N MET A 103 -10.85 -7.56 -8.69
CA MET A 103 -10.15 -7.70 -9.97
C MET A 103 -11.08 -7.58 -11.18
N ASN A 104 -12.38 -7.91 -11.04
CA ASN A 104 -13.33 -7.83 -12.15
C ASN A 104 -13.62 -6.37 -12.57
N LYS A 105 -13.31 -5.40 -11.71
CA LYS A 105 -13.49 -3.97 -11.98
C LYS A 105 -12.26 -3.33 -12.63
N TRP A 106 -11.16 -4.05 -12.75
CA TRP A 106 -9.91 -3.50 -13.28
C TRP A 106 -9.96 -3.42 -14.79
N LYS A 107 -9.46 -2.31 -15.34
CA LYS A 107 -9.34 -2.13 -16.79
C LYS A 107 -7.91 -2.39 -17.22
N VAL A 108 -7.72 -3.42 -18.03
CA VAL A 108 -6.41 -3.79 -18.59
C VAL A 108 -6.29 -3.26 -20.01
N TYR A 109 -5.18 -2.59 -20.28
CA TYR A 109 -4.81 -2.08 -21.60
C TYR A 109 -3.57 -2.81 -22.06
N THR A 110 -3.73 -3.66 -23.07
CA THR A 110 -2.66 -4.51 -23.61
C THR A 110 -1.77 -3.71 -24.55
N PRO A 111 -0.45 -3.91 -24.52
CA PRO A 111 0.50 -3.23 -25.40
C PRO A 111 0.43 -3.77 -26.82
N ASN A 112 1.02 -3.07 -27.79
CA ASN A 112 1.18 -3.61 -29.15
C ASN A 112 2.30 -4.66 -29.22
N LYS A 113 2.11 -5.68 -30.06
CA LYS A 113 3.17 -6.66 -30.37
C LYS A 113 4.40 -5.99 -31.01
N ASN A 114 5.56 -6.61 -30.83
CA ASN A 114 6.85 -6.13 -31.34
C ASN A 114 7.20 -4.70 -30.89
N SER A 115 6.74 -4.28 -29.72
CA SER A 115 6.96 -2.94 -29.16
C SER A 115 7.46 -3.00 -27.71
N LEU A 116 7.98 -1.88 -27.21
CA LEU A 116 8.26 -1.65 -25.78
C LEU A 116 7.12 -0.89 -25.09
N GLU A 117 5.91 -0.90 -25.66
CA GLU A 117 4.75 -0.25 -25.08
C GLU A 117 4.41 -0.86 -23.72
N GLU A 118 3.93 -0.04 -22.79
CA GLU A 118 3.62 -0.48 -21.44
C GLU A 118 2.30 -1.25 -21.41
N LEU A 119 2.30 -2.37 -20.69
CA LEU A 119 1.07 -2.96 -20.19
C LEU A 119 0.54 -2.06 -19.07
N ARG A 120 -0.75 -1.72 -19.09
CA ARG A 120 -1.35 -0.85 -18.08
C ARG A 120 -2.58 -1.48 -17.45
N ILE A 121 -2.70 -1.35 -16.13
CA ILE A 121 -3.90 -1.66 -15.35
C ILE A 121 -4.39 -0.37 -14.69
N GLN A 122 -5.68 -0.07 -14.85
CA GLN A 122 -6.36 1.02 -14.17
C GLN A 122 -7.33 0.43 -13.14
N PHE A 123 -7.18 0.87 -11.89
CA PHE A 123 -8.01 0.49 -10.76
C PHE A 123 -9.13 1.52 -10.53
N PRO A 124 -10.28 1.11 -9.97
CA PRO A 124 -11.34 2.04 -9.60
C PRO A 124 -10.97 2.93 -8.39
N GLU A 125 -10.07 2.45 -7.53
CA GLU A 125 -9.58 3.11 -6.33
C GLU A 125 -8.09 2.83 -6.12
N ALA A 126 -7.47 3.53 -5.18
CA ALA A 126 -6.05 3.36 -4.88
C ALA A 126 -5.80 1.99 -4.23
N LEU A 127 -4.74 1.31 -4.65
CA LEU A 127 -4.25 0.11 -3.98
C LEU A 127 -2.94 0.43 -3.23
N ASP A 128 -2.52 -0.43 -2.30
CA ASP A 128 -1.27 -0.21 -1.59
C ASP A 128 -0.07 -0.27 -2.55
N TYR A 129 0.80 0.73 -2.44
CA TYR A 129 1.93 0.92 -3.33
C TYR A 129 2.92 -0.26 -3.30
N LEU A 130 3.32 -0.72 -2.10
CA LEU A 130 4.28 -1.82 -1.97
C LEU A 130 3.65 -3.14 -2.38
N SER A 131 2.38 -3.33 -2.04
CA SER A 131 1.59 -4.49 -2.43
C SER A 131 1.53 -4.59 -3.96
N LEU A 132 1.26 -3.49 -4.66
CA LEU A 132 1.31 -3.43 -6.13
C LEU A 132 2.69 -3.75 -6.71
N GLN A 133 3.77 -3.30 -6.07
CA GLN A 133 5.14 -3.59 -6.53
C GLN A 133 5.51 -5.08 -6.37
N GLN A 134 5.04 -5.72 -5.31
CA GLN A 134 5.51 -7.06 -4.91
C GLN A 134 4.58 -8.19 -5.32
N ARG A 135 3.29 -7.89 -5.55
CA ARG A 135 2.23 -8.91 -5.69
C ARG A 135 1.62 -8.99 -7.06
N VAL A 136 2.05 -8.15 -8.00
CA VAL A 136 1.63 -8.17 -9.41
C VAL A 136 2.83 -8.42 -10.30
N ILE A 137 2.82 -9.54 -11.03
CA ILE A 137 3.88 -9.90 -11.97
C ILE A 137 3.32 -10.26 -13.34
N VAL A 138 4.11 -10.05 -14.39
CA VAL A 138 3.76 -10.47 -15.76
C VAL A 138 4.52 -11.75 -16.09
N THR A 139 3.81 -12.76 -16.61
CA THR A 139 4.39 -14.03 -17.05
C THR A 139 3.96 -14.37 -18.47
N ASN A 140 4.71 -15.22 -19.16
CA ASN A 140 4.27 -15.82 -20.42
C ASN A 140 3.39 -17.05 -20.19
N ALA A 141 2.93 -17.69 -21.28
CA ALA A 141 2.15 -18.93 -21.25
C ALA A 141 2.79 -20.09 -20.45
N LYS A 142 4.12 -20.09 -20.30
CA LYS A 142 4.87 -21.10 -19.51
C LYS A 142 5.03 -20.70 -18.04
N ASN A 143 4.32 -19.66 -17.58
CA ASN A 143 4.45 -19.03 -16.27
C ASN A 143 5.88 -18.53 -15.95
N ILE A 144 6.67 -18.20 -16.98
CA ILE A 144 8.00 -17.60 -16.81
C ILE A 144 7.81 -16.09 -16.71
N ALA A 145 8.35 -15.48 -15.66
CA ALA A 145 8.29 -14.03 -15.43
C ALA A 145 8.95 -13.26 -16.58
N ILE A 146 8.28 -12.20 -17.04
CA ILE A 146 8.82 -11.24 -18.00
C ILE A 146 9.61 -10.19 -17.22
N SER A 147 10.87 -9.99 -17.59
CA SER A 147 11.69 -8.92 -17.01
C SER A 147 11.25 -7.57 -17.55
N GLY A 148 11.05 -6.62 -16.65
CA GLY A 148 10.62 -5.27 -16.96
C GLY A 148 10.61 -4.40 -15.71
N ASN A 149 10.14 -3.16 -15.87
CA ASN A 149 10.04 -2.19 -14.80
C ASN A 149 8.57 -1.89 -14.52
N VAL A 150 8.22 -1.87 -13.24
CA VAL A 150 6.90 -1.48 -12.75
C VAL A 150 6.92 0.01 -12.40
N ASN A 151 5.85 0.72 -12.76
CA ASN A 151 5.60 2.08 -12.30
C ASN A 151 4.18 2.19 -11.75
N ILE A 152 4.01 2.94 -10.66
CA ILE A 152 2.72 3.16 -9.99
C ILE A 152 2.47 4.66 -9.97
N THR A 153 1.32 5.09 -10.48
CA THR A 153 1.03 6.49 -10.75
C THR A 153 -0.45 6.81 -10.49
N LYS A 154 -0.81 8.09 -10.61
CA LYS A 154 -2.18 8.60 -10.43
C LYS A 154 -2.75 8.23 -9.05
N ASN A 155 -2.03 8.55 -7.98
CA ASN A 155 -2.41 8.21 -6.60
C ASN A 155 -2.73 6.71 -6.48
N GLU A 156 -1.79 5.87 -6.94
CA GLU A 156 -1.86 4.41 -6.87
C GLU A 156 -3.08 3.77 -7.56
N THR A 157 -3.81 4.53 -8.41
CA THR A 157 -4.91 4.01 -9.23
C THR A 157 -4.46 3.46 -10.58
N GLN A 158 -3.17 3.60 -10.92
CA GLN A 158 -2.61 3.10 -12.18
C GLN A 158 -1.29 2.36 -11.94
N TRP A 159 -1.23 1.12 -12.40
CA TRP A 159 -0.03 0.30 -12.46
C TRP A 159 0.38 0.10 -13.92
N THR A 160 1.66 0.30 -14.24
CA THR A 160 2.20 0.01 -15.57
C THR A 160 3.42 -0.88 -15.50
N PHE A 161 3.62 -1.67 -16.55
CA PHE A 161 4.76 -2.54 -16.73
C PHE A 161 5.37 -2.35 -18.12
N ARG A 162 6.62 -1.89 -18.14
CA ARG A 162 7.42 -1.75 -19.35
C ARG A 162 8.39 -2.92 -19.46
N PRO A 163 8.32 -3.75 -20.51
CA PRO A 163 9.24 -4.88 -20.64
C PRO A 163 10.66 -4.40 -20.99
N ASN A 164 11.67 -5.18 -20.62
CA ASN A 164 13.06 -4.88 -21.01
C ASN A 164 13.37 -5.24 -22.47
N GLN A 165 12.50 -6.03 -23.11
CA GLN A 165 12.60 -6.47 -24.49
C GLN A 165 11.24 -6.32 -25.18
N PRO A 166 11.19 -6.09 -26.50
CA PRO A 166 9.92 -5.95 -27.19
C PRO A 166 8.99 -7.15 -26.98
N TRP A 167 7.71 -6.89 -26.82
CA TRP A 167 6.69 -7.92 -26.70
C TRP A 167 6.72 -8.86 -27.90
N LYS A 168 6.69 -10.16 -27.64
CA LYS A 168 6.56 -11.18 -28.70
C LYS A 168 5.09 -11.54 -28.87
N THR A 169 4.71 -12.03 -30.03
CA THR A 169 3.39 -12.64 -30.22
C THR A 169 3.27 -13.87 -29.34
N GLY A 170 2.13 -14.00 -28.65
CA GLY A 170 1.86 -15.10 -27.73
C GLY A 170 0.89 -14.75 -26.62
N ASN A 171 0.67 -15.75 -25.75
CA ASN A 171 -0.20 -15.61 -24.58
C ASN A 171 0.62 -15.24 -23.35
N TYR A 172 0.06 -14.34 -22.55
CA TYR A 172 0.64 -13.79 -21.34
C TYR A 172 -0.39 -13.77 -20.21
N LYS A 173 0.12 -13.64 -18.99
CA LYS A 173 -0.69 -13.55 -17.78
C LYS A 173 -0.19 -12.44 -16.87
N ILE A 174 -1.12 -11.67 -16.34
CA ILE A 174 -0.89 -10.84 -15.16
C ILE A 174 -1.24 -11.69 -13.96
N GLN A 175 -0.23 -12.14 -13.22
CA GLN A 175 -0.41 -12.92 -11.99
C GLN A 175 -0.48 -11.97 -10.80
N VAL A 176 -1.52 -12.16 -9.99
CA VAL A 176 -1.83 -11.34 -8.83
C VAL A 176 -1.92 -12.24 -7.61
N ASN A 177 -1.07 -11.99 -6.61
CA ASN A 177 -1.20 -12.65 -5.31
C ASN A 177 -2.38 -12.05 -4.54
N THR A 178 -3.28 -12.88 -4.01
CA THR A 178 -4.52 -12.42 -3.34
C THR A 178 -4.32 -11.66 -2.04
N ARG A 179 -3.09 -11.61 -1.52
CA ARG A 179 -2.69 -10.67 -0.45
C ARG A 179 -2.49 -9.24 -0.95
N LEU A 180 -2.71 -8.96 -2.24
CA LEU A 180 -2.79 -7.59 -2.73
C LEU A 180 -3.88 -6.85 -1.97
N GLU A 181 -3.50 -5.72 -1.37
CA GLU A 181 -4.33 -4.95 -0.47
C GLU A 181 -4.48 -3.50 -0.92
N ASP A 182 -5.52 -2.85 -0.43
CA ASP A 182 -5.69 -1.40 -0.47
C ASP A 182 -5.02 -0.73 0.74
N PRO A 183 -4.96 0.62 0.80
CA PRO A 183 -4.40 1.34 1.95
C PRO A 183 -5.15 1.13 3.28
N ALA A 184 -6.37 0.57 3.26
CA ALA A 184 -7.13 0.22 4.46
C ALA A 184 -6.84 -1.22 4.95
N GLY A 185 -6.01 -1.97 4.22
CA GLY A 185 -5.65 -3.36 4.52
C GLY A 185 -6.69 -4.38 4.04
N ASN A 186 -7.71 -3.97 3.30
CA ASN A 186 -8.62 -4.92 2.66
C ASN A 186 -7.90 -5.56 1.47
N ASN A 187 -8.08 -6.86 1.27
CA ASN A 187 -7.42 -7.58 0.20
C ASN A 187 -8.44 -8.29 -0.71
N LEU A 188 -7.93 -9.00 -1.72
CA LEU A 188 -8.79 -9.70 -2.69
C LEU A 188 -9.67 -10.80 -2.07
N ASN A 189 -9.34 -11.27 -0.86
CA ASN A 189 -10.11 -12.26 -0.10
C ASN A 189 -11.19 -11.61 0.79
N GLY A 190 -11.06 -10.36 1.19
CA GLY A 190 -12.05 -9.68 2.03
C GLY A 190 -11.52 -8.46 2.78
N LEU A 191 -12.34 -7.98 3.72
CA LEU A 191 -12.02 -6.84 4.57
C LEU A 191 -10.93 -7.17 5.58
N PHE A 192 -10.17 -6.16 5.98
CA PHE A 192 -9.21 -6.28 7.08
C PHE A 192 -9.91 -6.71 8.38
N ASP A 193 -10.95 -5.96 8.78
CA ASP A 193 -11.77 -6.27 9.95
C ASP A 193 -12.99 -7.08 9.53
N HIS A 194 -12.97 -8.37 9.84
CA HIS A 194 -13.98 -9.33 9.41
C HIS A 194 -14.22 -10.40 10.47
N LYS A 195 -15.40 -11.04 10.43
CA LYS A 195 -15.70 -12.18 11.32
C LYS A 195 -14.94 -13.41 10.85
N ILE A 196 -14.51 -14.24 11.78
CA ILE A 196 -13.86 -15.52 11.45
C ILE A 196 -14.76 -16.32 10.49
N GLY A 197 -14.19 -16.78 9.38
CA GLY A 197 -14.88 -17.59 8.38
C GLY A 197 -15.61 -16.82 7.28
N THR A 198 -15.50 -15.48 7.20
CA THR A 198 -16.19 -14.68 6.16
C THR A 198 -15.32 -14.32 4.95
N LEU A 199 -14.05 -14.76 4.90
CA LEU A 199 -13.18 -14.53 3.74
C LEU A 199 -13.59 -15.42 2.55
N LYS A 200 -13.38 -14.92 1.33
CA LYS A 200 -13.73 -15.62 0.08
C LYS A 200 -12.95 -16.94 -0.10
N ASP A 201 -11.66 -16.91 0.25
CA ASP A 201 -10.74 -18.03 0.07
C ASP A 201 -10.22 -18.47 1.45
N ALA A 202 -10.22 -19.79 1.73
CA ALA A 202 -9.73 -20.35 2.99
C ALA A 202 -8.20 -20.24 3.15
N ASN A 203 -7.49 -20.13 2.02
CA ASN A 203 -6.04 -19.94 1.99
C ASN A 203 -5.73 -18.54 1.48
N GLU A 204 -4.91 -17.82 2.23
CA GLU A 204 -4.36 -16.56 1.77
C GLU A 204 -3.23 -16.74 0.76
N GLY A 205 -3.09 -15.77 -0.13
CA GLY A 205 -1.94 -15.67 -1.02
C GLY A 205 -1.97 -16.61 -2.22
N THR A 206 -3.15 -17.11 -2.57
CA THR A 206 -3.40 -17.76 -3.85
C THR A 206 -3.08 -16.81 -5.02
N ILE A 207 -2.70 -17.36 -6.17
CA ILE A 207 -2.43 -16.57 -7.37
C ILE A 207 -3.67 -16.58 -8.27
N LYS A 208 -4.19 -15.40 -8.58
CA LYS A 208 -5.20 -15.18 -9.63
C LYS A 208 -4.51 -14.64 -10.89
N ALA A 209 -5.08 -14.88 -12.06
CA ALA A 209 -4.48 -14.48 -13.32
C ALA A 209 -5.49 -13.72 -14.19
N ILE A 210 -4.99 -12.71 -14.91
CA ILE A 210 -5.69 -12.07 -16.03
C ILE A 210 -4.90 -12.43 -17.29
N ASP A 211 -5.52 -13.21 -18.18
CA ASP A 211 -4.90 -13.61 -19.44
C ASP A 211 -5.02 -12.50 -20.49
N PHE A 212 -3.99 -12.33 -21.31
CA PHE A 212 -4.02 -11.48 -22.50
C PHE A 212 -3.13 -12.04 -23.62
N THR A 213 -3.41 -11.64 -24.87
CA THR A 213 -2.74 -12.15 -26.06
C THR A 213 -2.23 -11.00 -26.93
N LEU A 214 -1.03 -11.18 -27.50
CA LEU A 214 -0.35 -10.25 -28.41
C LEU A 214 0.00 -10.91 -29.74
#